data_AF-A0A9P6ZWV7-F1
#
_entry.id   AF-A0A9P6ZWV7-F1
#
_cell.length_a   1.000
_cell.length_b   1.000
_cell.length_c   1.000
_cell.angle_alpha   90.00
_cell.angle_beta   90.00
_cell.angle_gamma   90.00
#
_symmetry.space_group_name_H-M   'P 1'
#
loop_
_entity.id
_entity.type
_entity.pdbx_description
1 polymer ?
#
loop_
_entity_poly.entity_id
_entity_poly.type
_entity_poly.pdbx_seq_one_letter_code
_entity_poly.pdbx_strand_id
1 'polypeptide(L)'
;MHYRIGSSSSSQSHKSWGSTSDRSRSTCPASPAPIPNTPHLHPVSLPIPIINAPHLHTVSLPHPNAHLHQPPMPYQHSSTTHSSMIVLHPLLSRGPNIMFNVTLDIACVQLRPDCLPTRLWEFAVQPKVSRMSIAISELPAWTIEVVNPHGITVNDVLLKIRETLNRGVTSHEMQMHRPSHAVSAAIDSFRARSRADQREHAQGVKRFDFLGPKIFFVGLTRARDGSDSWTIHFSQNV
;
A
#
# COMPACT_ATOMS: atom_id res chain seq x y z
N MET A 1 39.52 -29.39 -31.24
CA MET A 1 39.47 -29.02 -29.81
C MET A 1 38.16 -29.56 -29.23
N HIS A 2 38.21 -30.63 -28.45
CA HIS A 2 37.02 -31.27 -27.87
C HIS A 2 36.91 -30.89 -26.39
N TYR A 3 35.84 -30.21 -26.00
CA TYR A 3 35.53 -29.90 -24.60
C TYR A 3 34.63 -30.98 -24.02
N ARG A 4 35.08 -31.56 -22.92
CA ARG A 4 34.46 -32.63 -22.14
C ARG A 4 33.56 -31.98 -21.09
N ILE A 5 32.25 -32.21 -21.15
CA ILE A 5 31.28 -31.77 -20.15
C ILE A 5 31.36 -32.74 -18.96
N GLY A 6 31.83 -32.24 -17.82
CA GLY A 6 31.83 -32.96 -16.54
C GLY A 6 30.53 -32.71 -15.80
N SER A 7 29.69 -33.75 -15.69
CA SER A 7 28.51 -33.76 -14.83
C SER A 7 28.92 -34.00 -13.38
N SER A 8 28.63 -33.05 -12.49
CA SER A 8 28.82 -33.20 -11.04
C SER A 8 27.50 -33.57 -10.39
N SER A 9 27.40 -34.82 -9.92
CA SER A 9 26.31 -35.34 -9.11
C SER A 9 26.57 -35.00 -7.63
N SER A 10 25.76 -34.08 -7.09
CA SER A 10 25.77 -33.78 -5.65
C SER A 10 24.75 -34.68 -4.94
N SER A 11 25.24 -35.64 -4.18
CA SER A 11 24.48 -36.45 -3.24
C SER A 11 24.31 -35.68 -1.93
N GLN A 12 23.10 -35.22 -1.62
CA GLN A 12 22.78 -34.64 -0.31
C GLN A 12 22.13 -35.66 0.61
N SER A 13 22.91 -36.01 1.63
CA SER A 13 22.60 -36.82 2.80
C SER A 13 21.36 -36.34 3.55
N HIS A 14 20.36 -37.21 3.69
CA HIS A 14 19.25 -37.07 4.62
C HIS A 14 19.75 -37.15 6.07
N LYS A 15 19.65 -36.05 6.83
CA LYS A 15 19.78 -36.06 8.30
C LYS A 15 18.39 -36.18 8.91
N SER A 16 18.08 -37.40 9.36
CA SER A 16 16.97 -37.73 10.26
C SER A 16 17.21 -37.06 11.62
N TRP A 17 16.23 -36.30 12.11
CA TRP A 17 16.19 -35.85 13.49
C TRP A 17 15.11 -36.64 14.23
N GLY A 18 15.56 -37.30 15.29
CA GLY A 18 14.80 -38.27 16.05
C GLY A 18 13.70 -37.66 16.93
N SER A 19 12.67 -38.48 17.08
CA SER A 19 11.60 -38.37 18.05
C SER A 19 12.10 -38.46 19.49
N THR A 20 11.61 -37.57 20.35
CA THR A 20 11.35 -37.78 21.80
C THR A 20 10.20 -36.82 22.14
N SER A 21 8.99 -37.33 22.35
CA SER A 21 8.41 -37.65 23.66
C SER A 21 8.66 -36.55 24.69
N ASP A 22 7.63 -35.76 25.04
CA ASP A 22 6.96 -36.04 26.32
C ASP A 22 5.63 -35.32 26.52
N ARG A 23 4.83 -35.99 27.34
CA ARG A 23 3.41 -35.82 27.63
C ARG A 23 3.27 -34.77 28.74
N SER A 24 2.49 -33.72 28.52
CA SER A 24 1.96 -32.91 29.61
C SER A 24 0.55 -32.48 29.28
N ARG A 25 -0.41 -33.27 29.80
CA ARG A 25 -1.84 -32.95 29.81
C ARG A 25 -2.05 -31.80 30.80
N SER A 26 -2.22 -30.59 30.29
CA SER A 26 -2.78 -29.47 31.05
C SER A 26 -4.29 -29.51 30.93
N THR A 27 -4.96 -29.84 32.02
CA THR A 27 -6.41 -29.85 32.18
C THR A 27 -6.94 -28.43 32.18
N CYS A 28 -7.69 -28.03 31.15
CA CYS A 28 -8.38 -26.73 31.13
C CYS A 28 -9.60 -26.77 32.06
N PRO A 29 -9.85 -25.75 32.88
CA PRO A 29 -11.11 -25.61 33.60
C PRO A 29 -12.25 -25.30 32.63
N ALA A 30 -13.39 -25.97 32.84
CA ALA A 30 -14.60 -25.84 32.05
C ALA A 30 -15.21 -24.43 32.17
N SER A 31 -15.51 -23.80 31.04
CA SER A 31 -16.29 -22.57 30.98
C SER A 31 -17.76 -22.85 31.31
N PRO A 32 -18.44 -21.97 32.07
CA PRO A 32 -19.86 -22.11 32.39
C PRO A 32 -20.75 -21.87 31.15
N ALA A 33 -21.92 -22.51 31.18
CA ALA A 33 -22.91 -22.53 30.10
C ALA A 33 -23.52 -21.15 29.79
N PRO A 34 -23.93 -20.91 28.53
CA PRO A 34 -24.61 -19.67 28.13
C PRO A 34 -26.06 -19.62 28.66
N ILE A 35 -26.42 -18.47 29.21
CA ILE A 35 -27.76 -18.14 29.71
C ILE A 35 -28.69 -17.88 28.50
N PRO A 36 -29.95 -18.37 28.50
CA PRO A 36 -30.88 -18.13 27.41
C PRO A 36 -31.34 -16.67 27.36
N ASN A 37 -31.27 -16.09 26.15
CA ASN A 37 -31.61 -14.70 25.86
C ASN A 37 -33.09 -14.37 26.15
N THR A 38 -33.31 -13.33 26.94
CA THR A 38 -34.60 -12.62 27.05
C THR A 38 -34.85 -11.75 25.81
N PRO A 39 -36.06 -11.75 25.22
CA PRO A 39 -36.39 -10.90 24.08
C PRO A 39 -36.57 -9.44 24.52
N HIS A 40 -35.62 -8.59 24.14
CA HIS A 40 -35.71 -7.15 24.31
C HIS A 40 -36.57 -6.57 23.17
N LEU A 41 -37.76 -6.09 23.51
CA LEU A 41 -38.60 -5.30 22.61
C LEU A 41 -37.98 -3.89 22.50
N HIS A 42 -37.53 -3.54 21.29
CA HIS A 42 -37.04 -2.19 21.00
C HIS A 42 -38.22 -1.25 20.72
N PRO A 43 -38.26 -0.05 21.34
CA PRO A 43 -39.22 0.99 21.01
C PRO A 43 -38.96 1.54 19.59
N VAL A 44 -40.00 1.53 18.78
CA VAL A 44 -40.02 2.10 17.42
C VAL A 44 -39.81 3.62 17.52
N SER A 45 -38.66 4.08 17.05
CA SER A 45 -38.35 5.50 16.95
C SER A 45 -39.01 6.11 15.71
N LEU A 46 -39.70 7.24 15.91
CA LEU A 46 -40.37 8.02 14.87
C LEU A 46 -39.36 8.67 13.90
N PRO A 47 -39.73 8.88 12.62
CA PRO A 47 -38.85 9.45 11.61
C PRO A 47 -38.52 10.92 11.92
N ILE A 48 -37.23 11.23 11.98
CA ILE A 48 -36.69 12.58 12.12
C ILE A 48 -36.84 13.31 10.77
N PRO A 49 -37.36 14.55 10.73
CA PRO A 49 -37.44 15.33 9.50
C PRO A 49 -36.04 15.68 8.96
N ILE A 50 -35.81 15.35 7.69
CA ILE A 50 -34.56 15.59 6.97
C ILE A 50 -34.51 17.07 6.59
N ILE A 51 -33.71 17.86 7.31
CA ILE A 51 -33.57 19.33 7.13
C ILE A 51 -32.60 19.73 6.00
N ASN A 52 -31.97 18.79 5.29
CA ASN A 52 -30.95 19.08 4.28
C ASN A 52 -31.42 18.72 2.86
N ALA A 53 -32.39 19.45 2.33
CA ALA A 53 -32.66 19.44 0.90
C ALA A 53 -31.64 20.34 0.18
N PRO A 54 -30.99 19.87 -0.91
CA PRO A 54 -30.03 20.68 -1.67
C PRO A 54 -30.72 21.89 -2.31
N HIS A 55 -30.23 23.09 -1.99
CA HIS A 55 -30.65 24.32 -2.64
C HIS A 55 -30.26 24.30 -4.11
N LEU A 56 -31.27 24.20 -5.00
CA LEU A 56 -31.09 24.39 -6.42
C LEU A 56 -30.91 25.88 -6.69
N HIS A 57 -29.68 26.28 -7.04
CA HIS A 57 -29.43 27.64 -7.53
C HIS A 57 -30.09 27.82 -8.90
N THR A 58 -30.93 28.83 -9.03
CA THR A 58 -31.53 29.24 -10.29
C THR A 58 -30.44 29.76 -11.24
N VAL A 59 -30.24 29.07 -12.36
CA VAL A 59 -29.31 29.47 -13.41
C VAL A 59 -29.94 30.63 -14.19
N SER A 60 -29.29 31.79 -14.16
CA SER A 60 -29.67 32.93 -15.01
C SER A 60 -29.43 32.58 -16.47
N LEU A 61 -30.48 32.62 -17.27
CA LEU A 61 -30.38 32.43 -18.72
C LEU A 61 -29.64 33.63 -19.36
N PRO A 62 -28.85 33.39 -20.42
CA PRO A 62 -28.17 34.45 -21.16
C PRO A 62 -29.21 35.41 -21.74
N HIS A 63 -29.07 36.70 -21.44
CA HIS A 63 -29.95 37.74 -21.95
C HIS A 63 -29.57 38.06 -23.40
N PRO A 64 -30.48 37.88 -24.38
CA PRO A 64 -30.23 38.20 -25.77
C PRO A 64 -30.48 39.69 -25.98
N ASN A 65 -29.54 40.55 -25.57
CA ASN A 65 -29.30 41.89 -26.12
C ASN A 65 -28.57 42.77 -25.11
N ALA A 66 -27.24 42.81 -25.22
CA ALA A 66 -26.46 43.95 -24.74
C ALA A 66 -25.28 44.14 -25.70
N HIS A 67 -25.59 44.66 -26.89
CA HIS A 67 -24.60 45.30 -27.74
C HIS A 67 -24.28 46.66 -27.15
N LEU A 68 -23.15 46.78 -26.44
CA LEU A 68 -22.49 48.07 -26.21
C LEU A 68 -21.02 47.84 -25.83
N HIS A 69 -20.15 48.16 -26.79
CA HIS A 69 -18.74 48.51 -26.70
C HIS A 69 -18.00 48.13 -25.40
N GLN A 70 -17.51 46.90 -25.34
CA GLN A 70 -16.40 46.56 -24.46
C GLN A 70 -15.07 46.98 -25.12
N PRO A 71 -14.18 47.70 -24.42
CA PRO A 71 -12.82 47.92 -24.89
C PRO A 71 -12.10 46.56 -25.03
N PRO A 72 -11.13 46.44 -25.94
CA PRO A 72 -10.38 45.21 -26.14
C PRO A 72 -9.64 44.88 -24.83
N MET A 73 -10.20 43.97 -24.04
CA MET A 73 -9.51 43.37 -22.92
C MET A 73 -8.26 42.71 -23.49
N PRO A 74 -7.05 43.08 -23.05
CA PRO A 74 -5.86 42.34 -23.41
C PRO A 74 -6.11 40.92 -22.91
N TYR A 75 -6.25 39.99 -23.85
CA TYR A 75 -6.28 38.57 -23.55
C TYR A 75 -5.00 38.29 -22.78
N GLN A 76 -5.11 38.22 -21.45
CA GLN A 76 -4.10 37.58 -20.64
C GLN A 76 -4.10 36.14 -21.15
N HIS A 77 -3.18 35.87 -22.06
CA HIS A 77 -2.80 34.54 -22.44
C HIS A 77 -2.51 33.84 -21.13
N SER A 78 -3.48 33.03 -20.69
CA SER A 78 -3.32 32.05 -19.63
C SER A 78 -2.08 31.31 -19.99
N SER A 79 -0.97 31.74 -19.38
CA SER A 79 0.35 31.24 -19.69
C SER A 79 0.19 29.76 -19.46
N THR A 80 0.30 28.99 -20.54
CA THR A 80 0.30 27.54 -20.52
C THR A 80 1.20 27.17 -19.37
N THR A 81 0.58 26.76 -18.26
CA THR A 81 1.26 26.59 -16.99
C THR A 81 2.30 25.55 -17.28
N HIS A 82 3.56 25.99 -17.42
CA HIS A 82 4.67 25.08 -17.60
C HIS A 82 4.53 24.11 -16.45
N SER A 83 4.18 22.86 -16.77
CA SER A 83 4.01 21.80 -15.79
C SER A 83 5.30 21.76 -15.01
N SER A 84 5.29 22.38 -13.83
CA SER A 84 6.49 22.52 -13.00
C SER A 84 6.93 21.09 -12.76
N MET A 85 8.12 20.74 -13.25
CA MET A 85 8.59 19.36 -13.19
C MET A 85 8.62 18.96 -11.71
N ILE A 86 7.72 18.05 -11.33
CA ILE A 86 7.68 17.51 -9.97
C ILE A 86 8.94 16.64 -9.80
N VAL A 87 9.84 17.08 -8.93
CA VAL A 87 11.09 16.40 -8.58
C VAL A 87 10.85 15.54 -7.35
N LEU A 88 11.18 14.25 -7.45
CA LEU A 88 11.08 13.30 -6.33
C LEU A 88 12.27 13.44 -5.39
N HIS A 89 12.02 13.31 -4.09
CA HIS A 89 13.07 13.30 -3.08
C HIS A 89 14.07 12.14 -3.29
N PRO A 90 15.39 12.36 -3.18
CA PRO A 90 16.41 11.33 -3.47
C PRO A 90 16.29 10.04 -2.65
N LEU A 91 15.72 10.09 -1.44
CA LEU A 91 15.44 8.88 -0.64
C LEU A 91 14.33 8.01 -1.21
N LEU A 92 13.39 8.61 -1.95
CA LEU A 92 12.30 7.88 -2.60
C LEU A 92 12.67 7.51 -4.03
N SER A 93 13.67 8.16 -4.63
CA SER A 93 14.19 7.77 -5.94
C SER A 93 14.80 6.38 -5.92
N ARG A 94 14.72 5.68 -7.07
CA ARG A 94 15.31 4.35 -7.23
C ARG A 94 16.82 4.37 -6.95
N GLY A 95 17.27 3.72 -5.87
CA GLY A 95 18.69 3.70 -5.50
C GLY A 95 18.97 3.09 -4.11
N PRO A 96 20.25 2.98 -3.71
CA PRO A 96 20.66 2.36 -2.45
C PRO A 96 20.58 3.31 -1.24
N ASN A 97 19.76 4.37 -1.32
CA ASN A 97 19.73 5.41 -0.31
C ASN A 97 18.94 4.99 0.94
N ILE A 98 18.00 4.07 0.77
CA ILE A 98 17.13 3.55 1.81
C ILE A 98 17.00 2.04 1.65
N MET A 99 17.06 1.33 2.77
CA MET A 99 16.68 -0.06 2.88
C MET A 99 15.46 -0.14 3.80
N PHE A 100 14.32 -0.42 3.20
CA PHE A 100 13.04 -0.50 3.90
C PHE A 100 12.35 -1.81 3.58
N ASN A 101 12.27 -2.69 4.59
CA ASN A 101 11.48 -3.91 4.53
C ASN A 101 10.04 -3.59 4.94
N VAL A 102 9.09 -3.77 4.02
CA VAL A 102 7.68 -3.40 4.24
C VAL A 102 6.98 -4.22 5.32
N THR A 103 7.57 -5.33 5.76
CA THR A 103 7.03 -6.15 6.85
C THR A 103 7.42 -5.64 8.24
N LEU A 104 8.46 -4.80 8.33
CA LEU A 104 8.97 -4.26 9.58
C LEU A 104 8.37 -2.89 9.90
N ASP A 105 8.58 -2.43 11.13
CA ASP A 105 8.21 -1.08 11.53
C ASP A 105 9.09 -0.02 10.84
N ILE A 106 8.59 1.21 10.70
CA ILE A 106 9.34 2.33 10.11
C ILE A 106 10.57 2.67 10.95
N ALA A 107 10.54 2.42 12.26
CA ALA A 107 11.71 2.55 13.11
C ALA A 107 12.87 1.65 12.68
N CYS A 108 12.61 0.60 11.89
CA CYS A 108 13.63 -0.30 11.34
C CYS A 108 14.15 0.12 9.95
N VAL A 109 13.71 1.27 9.42
CA VAL A 109 14.24 1.83 8.16
C VAL A 109 15.72 2.12 8.34
N GLN A 110 16.54 1.57 7.44
CA GLN A 110 17.96 1.84 7.42
C GLN A 110 18.25 2.81 6.28
N LEU A 111 18.88 3.94 6.63
CA LEU A 111 19.39 4.89 5.64
C LEU A 111 20.85 4.57 5.34
N ARG A 112 21.30 4.97 4.16
CA ARG A 112 22.73 4.96 3.84
C ARG A 112 23.51 5.77 4.90
N PRO A 113 24.75 5.39 5.27
CA PRO A 113 25.49 6.06 6.35
C PRO A 113 25.72 7.57 6.19
N ASP A 114 25.64 8.09 4.96
CA ASP A 114 25.75 9.51 4.62
C ASP A 114 24.41 10.27 4.73
N CYS A 115 23.31 9.58 5.03
CA CYS A 115 21.97 10.14 5.11
C CYS A 115 21.51 10.26 6.56
N LEU A 116 21.19 11.48 6.98
CA LEU A 116 20.66 11.74 8.31
C LEU A 116 19.20 11.26 8.45
N PRO A 117 18.79 10.68 9.60
CA PRO A 117 17.40 10.30 9.85
C PRO A 117 16.39 11.43 9.72
N THR A 118 16.83 12.68 9.96
CA THR A 118 15.99 13.88 9.81
C THR A 118 15.44 14.06 8.40
N ARG A 119 16.11 13.48 7.38
CA ARG A 119 15.66 13.53 5.98
C ARG A 119 14.34 12.82 5.73
N LEU A 120 13.91 11.93 6.62
CA LEU A 120 12.59 11.32 6.54
C LEU A 120 11.45 12.35 6.72
N TRP A 121 11.73 13.47 7.37
CA TRP A 121 10.76 14.55 7.60
C TRP A 121 10.76 15.61 6.49
N GLU A 122 11.65 15.49 5.51
CA GLU A 122 11.67 16.37 4.33
C GLU A 122 10.51 16.03 3.38
N PHE A 123 10.09 17.01 2.55
CA PHE A 123 9.02 16.80 1.58
C PHE A 123 9.40 15.73 0.55
N ALA A 124 8.45 14.84 0.26
CA ALA A 124 8.62 13.74 -0.68
C ALA A 124 8.80 14.21 -2.13
N VAL A 125 8.25 15.38 -2.47
CA VAL A 125 8.32 15.97 -3.81
C VAL A 125 8.50 17.48 -3.74
N GLN A 126 9.13 18.05 -4.76
CA GLN A 126 9.27 19.50 -4.97
C GLN A 126 8.73 19.89 -6.36
N PRO A 127 7.77 20.83 -6.47
CA PRO A 127 7.13 21.58 -5.37
C PRO A 127 6.31 20.68 -4.44
N LYS A 128 6.08 21.12 -3.20
CA LYS A 128 5.31 20.33 -2.21
C LYS A 128 3.89 20.11 -2.71
N VAL A 129 3.38 18.89 -2.55
CA VAL A 129 2.01 18.51 -2.92
C VAL A 129 1.28 17.97 -1.70
N SER A 130 -0.04 18.12 -1.69
CA SER A 130 -0.90 17.62 -0.62
C SER A 130 -1.45 16.22 -0.85
N ARG A 131 -1.35 15.71 -2.08
CA ARG A 131 -1.86 14.40 -2.51
C ARG A 131 -0.88 13.71 -3.46
N MET A 132 -0.65 12.42 -3.27
CA MET A 132 0.21 11.58 -4.11
C MET A 132 -0.44 10.22 -4.31
N SER A 133 -0.52 9.76 -5.55
CA SER A 133 -1.01 8.43 -5.90
C SER A 133 0.15 7.55 -6.31
N ILE A 134 0.25 6.37 -5.70
CA ILE A 134 1.32 5.39 -5.96
C ILE A 134 0.67 4.08 -6.41
N ALA A 135 0.95 3.68 -7.65
CA ALA A 135 0.53 2.41 -8.23
C ALA A 135 1.58 1.33 -7.97
N ILE A 136 1.11 0.12 -7.68
CA ILE A 136 1.96 -1.07 -7.50
C ILE A 136 1.95 -1.86 -8.81
N SER A 137 3.08 -1.87 -9.54
CA SER A 137 3.15 -2.52 -10.86
C SER A 137 2.78 -4.00 -10.83
N GLU A 138 3.20 -4.71 -9.80
CA GLU A 138 2.92 -6.13 -9.62
C GLU A 138 1.45 -6.38 -9.23
N LEU A 139 0.76 -5.38 -8.69
CA LEU A 139 -0.54 -5.51 -8.03
C LEU A 139 -1.49 -4.36 -8.42
N PRO A 140 -1.96 -4.31 -9.68
CA PRO A 140 -2.68 -3.16 -10.23
C PRO A 140 -4.04 -2.88 -9.57
N ALA A 141 -4.61 -3.86 -8.86
CA ALA A 141 -5.84 -3.68 -8.10
C ALA A 141 -5.67 -2.78 -6.87
N TRP A 142 -4.44 -2.54 -6.43
CA TRP A 142 -4.14 -1.74 -5.26
C TRP A 142 -3.36 -0.47 -5.65
N THR A 143 -3.92 0.66 -5.24
CA THR A 143 -3.28 1.97 -5.27
C THR A 143 -3.09 2.45 -3.83
N ILE A 144 -1.97 3.12 -3.60
CA ILE A 144 -1.64 3.75 -2.33
C ILE A 144 -1.86 5.25 -2.51
N GLU A 145 -2.78 5.79 -1.72
CA GLU A 145 -3.06 7.22 -1.72
C GLU A 145 -2.49 7.85 -0.45
N VAL A 146 -1.58 8.80 -0.63
CA VAL A 146 -0.96 9.58 0.44
C VAL A 146 -1.55 10.97 0.41
N VAL A 147 -2.09 11.44 1.55
CA VAL A 147 -2.71 12.77 1.68
C VAL A 147 -2.15 13.46 2.92
N ASN A 148 -1.62 14.67 2.74
CA ASN A 148 -1.17 15.54 3.82
C ASN A 148 -1.38 17.01 3.41
N PRO A 149 -2.33 17.76 4.01
CA PRO A 149 -2.61 19.15 3.67
C PRO A 149 -1.40 20.10 3.78
N HIS A 150 -0.42 19.76 4.63
CA HIS A 150 0.76 20.60 4.86
C HIS A 150 1.92 20.31 3.89
N GLY A 151 1.80 19.24 3.10
CA GLY A 151 2.82 18.74 2.20
C GLY A 151 3.26 17.34 2.60
N ILE A 152 3.30 16.42 1.65
CA ILE A 152 3.67 15.03 1.89
C ILE A 152 5.16 14.92 2.18
N THR A 153 5.52 14.24 3.28
CA THR A 153 6.91 13.94 3.65
C THR A 153 7.35 12.55 3.18
N VAL A 154 8.66 12.29 3.19
CA VAL A 154 9.19 10.94 2.92
C VAL A 154 8.62 9.92 3.90
N ASN A 155 8.53 10.27 5.19
CA ASN A 155 7.97 9.44 6.24
C ASN A 155 6.50 9.08 5.96
N ASP A 156 5.68 10.05 5.54
CA ASP A 156 4.26 9.82 5.20
C ASP A 156 4.12 8.77 4.09
N VAL A 157 4.99 8.85 3.07
CA VAL A 157 5.00 7.89 1.96
C VAL A 157 5.33 6.48 2.44
N LEU A 158 6.41 6.32 3.20
CA LEU A 158 6.84 5.00 3.72
C LEU A 158 5.79 4.40 4.67
N LEU A 159 5.19 5.22 5.53
CA LEU A 159 4.12 4.82 6.43
C LEU A 159 2.90 4.33 5.65
N LYS A 160 2.46 5.09 4.65
CA LYS A 160 1.30 4.71 3.85
C LYS A 160 1.53 3.43 3.05
N ILE A 161 2.74 3.24 2.52
CA ILE A 161 3.15 2.00 1.85
C ILE A 161 3.00 0.83 2.83
N ARG A 162 3.57 0.95 4.03
CA ARG A 162 3.51 -0.09 5.07
C ARG A 162 2.08 -0.43 5.45
N GLU A 163 1.29 0.57 5.83
CA GLU A 163 -0.11 0.40 6.25
C GLU A 163 -0.92 -0.30 5.17
N THR A 164 -0.78 0.14 3.92
CA THR A 164 -1.56 -0.39 2.81
C THR A 164 -1.18 -1.83 2.52
N LEU A 165 0.10 -2.18 2.54
CA LEU A 165 0.59 -3.52 2.23
C LEU A 165 0.41 -4.52 3.37
N ASN A 166 0.40 -4.06 4.63
CA ASN A 166 0.15 -4.90 5.80
C ASN A 166 -1.34 -5.19 6.05
N ARG A 167 -2.24 -4.56 5.29
CA ARG A 167 -3.66 -4.84 5.37
C ARG A 167 -3.97 -6.28 4.92
N GLY A 168 -4.86 -6.93 5.66
CA GLY A 168 -5.41 -8.24 5.29
C GLY A 168 -6.19 -8.18 3.99
N VAL A 169 -6.11 -9.25 3.20
CA VAL A 169 -6.75 -9.36 1.89
C VAL A 169 -8.14 -9.98 2.07
N THR A 170 -9.16 -9.29 1.57
CA THR A 170 -10.55 -9.76 1.60
C THR A 170 -10.78 -10.84 0.55
N SER A 171 -11.81 -11.68 0.76
CA SER A 171 -12.21 -12.71 -0.22
C SER A 171 -12.55 -12.12 -1.60
N HIS A 172 -13.05 -10.90 -1.66
CA HIS A 172 -13.36 -10.20 -2.90
C HIS A 172 -12.08 -9.75 -3.62
N GLU A 173 -11.12 -9.15 -2.91
CA GLU A 173 -9.81 -8.81 -3.49
C GLU A 173 -9.10 -10.06 -4.01
N MET A 174 -9.16 -11.17 -3.26
CA MET A 174 -8.59 -12.45 -3.69
C MET A 174 -9.18 -12.93 -5.04
N GLN A 175 -10.46 -12.66 -5.30
CA GLN A 175 -11.12 -13.03 -6.56
C GLN A 175 -10.72 -12.12 -7.73
N MET A 176 -10.40 -10.84 -7.47
CA MET A 176 -9.95 -9.89 -8.49
C MET A 176 -8.59 -10.25 -9.09
N HIS A 177 -7.74 -10.98 -8.36
CA HIS A 177 -6.41 -11.39 -8.81
C HIS A 177 -6.38 -12.70 -9.60
N ARG A 178 -7.50 -13.11 -10.24
CA ARG A 178 -7.49 -14.25 -11.17
C ARG A 178 -6.80 -13.83 -12.48
N PRO A 179 -5.73 -14.53 -12.90
CA PRO A 179 -5.51 -15.98 -12.77
C PRO A 179 -4.77 -16.46 -11.51
N SER A 180 -4.99 -17.75 -11.16
CA SER A 180 -4.61 -18.47 -9.92
C SER A 180 -3.17 -18.30 -9.39
N HIS A 181 -2.19 -17.95 -10.24
CA HIS A 181 -0.77 -18.03 -9.88
C HIS A 181 -0.36 -17.02 -8.78
N ALA A 182 -0.82 -15.77 -8.86
CA ALA A 182 -0.50 -14.74 -7.86
C ALA A 182 -1.09 -15.10 -6.49
N VAL A 183 -2.32 -15.64 -6.48
CA VAL A 183 -2.99 -16.14 -5.29
C VAL A 183 -2.23 -17.31 -4.68
N SER A 184 -1.78 -18.27 -5.49
CA SER A 184 -0.96 -19.41 -5.01
C SER A 184 0.34 -18.92 -4.38
N ALA A 185 1.06 -18.02 -5.06
CA ALA A 185 2.31 -17.44 -4.55
C ALA A 185 2.10 -16.67 -3.23
N ALA A 186 0.98 -15.94 -3.11
CA ALA A 186 0.60 -15.26 -1.88
C ALA A 186 0.31 -16.24 -0.74
N ILE A 187 -0.41 -17.34 -1.02
CA ILE A 187 -0.69 -18.39 -0.03
C ILE A 187 0.61 -19.06 0.42
N ASP A 188 1.54 -19.33 -0.50
CA ASP A 188 2.83 -19.93 -0.16
C ASP A 188 3.69 -18.99 0.69
N SER A 189 3.69 -17.69 0.39
CA SER A 189 4.37 -16.66 1.17
C SER A 189 3.76 -16.49 2.56
N PHE A 190 2.43 -16.47 2.65
CA PHE A 190 1.69 -16.49 3.91
C PHE A 190 2.05 -17.71 4.76
N ARG A 191 2.05 -18.91 4.16
CA ARG A 191 2.45 -20.16 4.84
C ARG A 191 3.90 -20.09 5.32
N ALA A 192 4.81 -19.57 4.50
CA ALA A 192 6.21 -19.45 4.86
C ALA A 192 6.39 -18.57 6.12
N ARG A 193 5.72 -17.41 6.20
CA ARG A 193 5.83 -16.53 7.39
C ARG A 193 5.08 -17.05 8.61
N SER A 194 3.93 -17.69 8.43
CA SER A 194 3.07 -18.13 9.54
C SER A 194 3.53 -19.44 10.20
N ARG A 195 4.43 -20.20 9.56
CA ARG A 195 4.97 -21.46 10.11
C ARG A 195 5.56 -21.34 11.52
N ALA A 196 6.16 -20.20 11.84
CA ALA A 196 6.84 -19.99 13.12
C ALA A 196 6.05 -19.14 14.13
N ASP A 197 4.98 -18.46 13.69
CA ASP A 197 4.25 -17.51 14.53
C ASP A 197 2.72 -17.63 14.34
N GLN A 198 2.06 -18.14 15.38
CA GLN A 198 0.61 -18.29 15.44
C GLN A 198 -0.12 -16.95 15.36
N ARG A 199 0.51 -15.85 15.83
CA ARG A 199 -0.07 -14.50 15.76
C ARG A 199 -0.13 -14.03 14.31
N GLU A 200 0.92 -14.27 13.54
CA GLU A 200 0.95 -13.96 12.10
C GLU A 200 -0.05 -14.82 11.32
N HIS A 201 -0.27 -16.07 11.72
CA HIS A 201 -1.32 -16.92 11.13
C HIS A 201 -2.73 -16.34 11.36
N ALA A 202 -3.03 -15.84 12.56
CA ALA A 202 -4.33 -15.27 12.91
C ALA A 202 -4.67 -14.00 12.10
N GLN A 203 -3.66 -13.30 11.57
CA GLN A 203 -3.86 -12.11 10.73
C GLN A 203 -4.25 -12.44 9.28
N GLY A 204 -4.19 -13.72 8.88
CA GLY A 204 -4.53 -14.17 7.53
C GLY A 204 -3.56 -13.64 6.46
N VAL A 205 -3.92 -13.78 5.18
CA VAL A 205 -3.11 -13.30 4.04
C VAL A 205 -3.13 -11.77 4.01
N LYS A 206 -1.96 -11.15 3.88
CA LYS A 206 -1.76 -9.71 3.75
C LYS A 206 -1.42 -9.36 2.30
N ARG A 207 -1.62 -8.10 1.90
CA ARG A 207 -1.34 -7.67 0.53
C ARG A 207 0.13 -7.81 0.15
N PHE A 208 1.08 -7.62 1.07
CA PHE A 208 2.50 -7.86 0.79
C PHE A 208 2.80 -9.33 0.48
N ASP A 209 1.98 -10.30 0.92
CA ASP A 209 2.22 -11.71 0.60
C ASP A 209 2.19 -11.94 -0.93
N PHE A 210 1.45 -11.09 -1.67
CA PHE A 210 1.43 -11.13 -3.14
C PHE A 210 2.71 -10.63 -3.81
N LEU A 211 3.59 -9.94 -3.07
CA LEU A 211 4.92 -9.55 -3.57
C LEU A 211 5.91 -10.73 -3.50
N GLY A 212 5.55 -11.81 -2.81
CA GLY A 212 6.40 -12.97 -2.59
C GLY A 212 7.71 -12.60 -1.88
N PRO A 213 8.89 -12.96 -2.43
CA PRO A 213 10.18 -12.62 -1.83
C PRO A 213 10.55 -11.13 -1.98
N LYS A 214 9.82 -10.34 -2.77
CA LYS A 214 10.15 -8.94 -3.06
C LYS A 214 9.57 -8.00 -2.00
N ILE A 215 10.11 -8.04 -0.78
CA ILE A 215 9.61 -7.25 0.36
C ILE A 215 10.40 -5.96 0.63
N PHE A 216 11.48 -5.71 -0.12
CA PHE A 216 12.32 -4.52 0.07
C PHE A 216 11.91 -3.43 -0.92
N PHE A 217 11.54 -2.27 -0.38
CA PHE A 217 11.31 -1.06 -1.17
C PHE A 217 12.61 -0.58 -1.82
N VAL A 218 12.56 -0.35 -3.13
CA VAL A 218 13.72 0.10 -3.93
C VAL A 218 13.60 1.58 -4.31
N GLY A 219 12.38 2.10 -4.38
CA GLY A 219 12.11 3.47 -4.79
C GLY A 219 10.80 3.61 -5.56
N LEU A 220 10.54 4.84 -5.98
CA LEU A 220 9.44 5.26 -6.81
C LEU A 220 9.98 5.82 -8.13
N THR A 221 9.21 5.66 -9.19
CA THR A 221 9.45 6.31 -10.49
C THR A 221 8.16 6.97 -10.96
N ARG A 222 8.23 8.12 -11.62
CA ARG A 222 7.04 8.74 -12.21
C ARG A 222 6.42 7.80 -13.25
N ALA A 223 5.10 7.72 -13.28
CA ALA A 223 4.38 6.93 -14.27
C ALA A 223 4.66 7.46 -15.70
N ARG A 224 4.70 6.55 -16.68
CA ARG A 224 5.03 6.87 -18.08
C ARG A 224 3.83 7.38 -18.89
N ASP A 225 2.63 7.28 -18.34
CA ASP A 225 1.37 7.69 -18.97
C ASP A 225 1.14 9.22 -18.90
N GLY A 226 2.11 9.97 -18.37
CA GLY A 226 2.00 11.42 -18.19
C GLY A 226 1.10 11.82 -17.03
N SER A 227 0.58 10.87 -16.26
CA SER A 227 -0.18 11.17 -15.05
C SER A 227 0.73 11.66 -13.93
N ASP A 228 0.16 12.39 -12.98
CA ASP A 228 0.82 12.76 -11.72
C ASP A 228 0.79 11.59 -10.71
N SER A 229 1.06 10.39 -11.19
CA SER A 229 1.16 9.18 -10.37
C SER A 229 2.58 8.62 -10.38
N TRP A 230 2.86 7.80 -9.36
CA TRP A 230 4.15 7.18 -9.13
C TRP A 230 4.00 5.67 -9.16
N THR A 231 5.04 4.98 -9.58
CA THR A 231 5.13 3.53 -9.59
C THR A 231 6.14 3.09 -8.55
N ILE A 232 5.73 2.23 -7.62
CA ILE A 232 6.62 1.65 -6.61
C ILE A 232 7.35 0.42 -7.15
N HIS A 233 8.60 0.25 -6.74
CA HIS A 233 9.44 -0.89 -7.12
C HIS A 233 9.90 -1.66 -5.88
N PHE A 234 9.84 -2.99 -5.97
CA PHE A 234 10.30 -3.90 -4.92
C PHE A 234 11.41 -4.84 -5.42
N SER A 235 12.24 -5.30 -4.49
CA SER A 235 13.28 -6.30 -4.73
C SER A 235 13.32 -7.34 -3.63
N GLN A 236 13.88 -8.50 -3.96
CA GLN A 236 14.36 -9.46 -2.97
C GLN A 236 15.71 -8.94 -2.45
N ASN A 237 15.99 -9.11 -1.15
CA ASN A 237 17.34 -8.87 -0.65
C ASN A 237 18.28 -9.89 -1.29
N VAL A 238 19.34 -9.43 -1.95
CA VAL A 238 20.37 -10.28 -2.56
C VAL A 238 21.61 -10.22 -1.70
#